data_AF-A0A926CP58-F1
#
_entry.id   AF-A0A926CP58-F1
#
_cell.length_a   1.000
_cell.length_b   1.000
_cell.length_c   1.000
_cell.angle_alpha   90.00
_cell.angle_beta   90.00
_cell.angle_gamma   90.00
#
_symmetry.space_group_name_H-M   'P 1'
#
loop_
_entity.id
_entity.type
_entity.pdbx_description
1 polymer ?
#
loop_
_entity_poly.entity_id
_entity_poly.type
_entity_poly.pdbx_seq_one_letter_code
_entity_poly.pdbx_strand_id
1 'polypeptide(L)'
;MNTDQIFNGRVLRTSVLRTQARFYIGVDLGQAQDFSAITVIERAEVVGCERDPVTYEYLTETLFHLRHAERIPLGSPYPEIVERVKEIAGRTPVAGWAKVIVDATGVGAPVVDLLKRAGLKCPVIPVVITSGDMESSNGSGYRVPKRDLMAGLQVAFQKKRLRLARGMRGLDALVEELRAMRVRMSPEGYERFSGGGTHDDLVLSLALAWWRASREAGWGC
;
A
#
# COMPACT_ATOMS: atom_id res chain seq x y z
N MET A 1 -12.23 8.06 20.21
CA MET A 1 -11.77 9.35 19.61
C MET A 1 -12.43 9.57 18.26
N ASN A 2 -12.86 10.80 17.96
CA ASN A 2 -13.39 11.14 16.63
C ASN A 2 -12.22 11.36 15.65
N THR A 3 -12.38 10.98 14.39
CA THR A 3 -11.35 11.13 13.34
C THR A 3 -10.92 12.59 13.19
N ASP A 4 -11.82 13.55 13.43
CA ASP A 4 -11.53 15.00 13.40
C ASP A 4 -10.61 15.49 14.54
N GLN A 5 -10.43 14.69 15.60
CA GLN A 5 -9.48 15.00 16.67
C GLN A 5 -8.05 14.57 16.32
N ILE A 6 -7.90 13.65 15.37
CA ILE A 6 -6.61 13.08 14.94
C ILE A 6 -6.14 13.74 13.63
N PHE A 7 -7.08 14.18 12.78
CA PHE A 7 -6.80 14.82 11.51
C PHE A 7 -7.38 16.24 11.48
N ASN A 8 -6.58 17.22 11.06
CA ASN A 8 -7.07 18.54 10.66
C ASN A 8 -7.41 18.49 9.16
N GLY A 9 -8.63 18.08 8.82
CA GLY A 9 -9.04 17.82 7.44
C GLY A 9 -8.26 16.63 6.85
N ARG A 10 -7.34 16.88 5.92
CA ARG A 10 -6.53 15.84 5.28
C ARG A 10 -5.22 15.54 6.01
N VAL A 11 -4.81 16.38 6.95
CA VAL A 11 -3.47 16.36 7.56
C VAL A 11 -3.53 15.75 8.96
N LEU A 12 -2.63 14.82 9.28
CA LEU A 12 -2.47 14.34 10.67
C LEU A 12 -2.10 15.50 11.59
N ARG A 13 -2.76 15.62 12.74
CA ARG A 13 -2.28 16.51 13.79
C ARG A 13 -0.99 15.93 14.35
N THR A 14 0.12 16.57 14.05
CA THR A 14 1.45 16.13 14.50
C THR A 14 1.58 16.12 16.03
N SER A 15 0.83 16.96 16.73
CA SER A 15 0.82 17.06 18.20
C SER A 15 0.28 15.82 18.92
N VAL A 16 -0.48 14.96 18.23
CA VAL A 16 -1.03 13.72 18.80
C VAL A 16 -0.24 12.48 18.37
N LEU A 17 0.79 12.67 17.53
CA LEU A 17 1.65 11.58 17.09
C LEU A 17 2.61 11.20 18.21
N ARG A 18 2.62 9.92 18.56
CA ARG A 18 3.61 9.34 19.47
C ARG A 18 4.99 9.33 18.84
N THR A 19 5.05 9.03 17.54
CA THR A 19 6.27 8.95 16.74
C THR A 19 6.03 9.52 15.35
N GLN A 20 7.10 9.84 14.64
CA GLN A 20 7.02 10.29 13.26
C GLN A 20 6.32 9.23 12.38
N ALA A 21 5.35 9.68 11.58
CA ALA A 21 4.57 8.81 10.71
C ALA A 21 5.47 8.04 9.72
N ARG A 22 5.08 6.80 9.40
CA ARG A 22 5.78 5.94 8.42
C ARG A 22 4.96 5.82 7.15
N PHE A 23 5.64 5.74 6.02
CA PHE A 23 4.98 5.67 4.71
C PHE A 23 5.36 4.39 3.97
N TYR A 24 4.41 3.80 3.28
CA TYR A 24 4.58 2.59 2.49
C TYR A 24 4.06 2.88 1.08
N ILE A 25 4.98 2.93 0.13
CA ILE A 25 4.70 3.22 -1.27
C ILE A 25 4.60 1.90 -2.01
N GLY A 26 3.39 1.50 -2.39
CA GLY A 26 3.16 0.35 -3.24
C GLY A 26 3.38 0.74 -4.70
N VAL A 27 4.06 -0.12 -5.46
CA VAL A 27 4.32 0.06 -6.88
C VAL A 27 4.02 -1.24 -7.59
N ASP A 28 2.98 -1.24 -8.41
CA ASP A 28 2.64 -2.34 -9.32
C ASP A 28 3.03 -1.94 -10.75
N LEU A 29 3.70 -2.85 -11.45
CA LEU A 29 4.32 -2.57 -12.74
C LEU A 29 3.53 -3.26 -13.85
N GLY A 30 2.84 -2.46 -14.65
CA GLY A 30 2.14 -2.92 -15.84
C GLY A 30 3.09 -3.16 -17.02
N GLN A 31 2.72 -4.11 -17.88
CA GLN A 31 3.38 -4.36 -19.17
C GLN A 31 2.74 -3.52 -20.29
N ALA A 32 3.03 -3.81 -21.57
CA ALA A 32 2.58 -3.01 -22.71
C ALA A 32 1.06 -2.78 -22.80
N GLN A 33 0.24 -3.66 -22.20
CA GLN A 33 -1.23 -3.57 -22.20
C GLN A 33 -1.84 -3.31 -20.81
N ASP A 34 -1.02 -3.26 -19.76
CA ASP A 34 -1.46 -3.07 -18.37
C ASP A 34 -0.93 -1.76 -17.82
N PHE A 35 -1.71 -1.10 -16.98
CA PHE A 35 -1.25 0.14 -16.37
C PHE A 35 -0.30 -0.16 -15.21
N SER A 36 0.65 0.75 -14.97
CA SER A 36 1.40 0.76 -13.70
C SER A 36 0.68 1.61 -12.67
N ALA A 37 0.78 1.25 -11.40
CA ALA A 37 0.06 1.90 -10.30
C ALA A 37 0.95 2.19 -9.09
N ILE A 38 0.78 3.38 -8.51
CA ILE A 38 1.47 3.81 -7.30
C ILE A 38 0.44 4.15 -6.22
N THR A 39 0.62 3.60 -5.02
CA THR A 39 -0.21 3.90 -3.85
C THR A 39 0.66 4.29 -2.66
N VAL A 40 0.14 5.11 -1.74
CA VAL A 40 0.88 5.53 -0.54
C VAL A 40 0.02 5.37 0.71
N ILE A 41 0.39 4.42 1.57
CA ILE A 41 -0.19 4.25 2.90
C ILE A 41 0.65 5.00 3.92
N GLU A 42 -0.01 5.77 4.76
CA GLU A 42 0.54 6.38 5.96
C GLU A 42 0.16 5.54 7.19
N ARG A 43 1.15 5.18 8.01
CA ARG A 43 0.99 4.63 9.35
C ARG A 43 1.32 5.70 10.38
N ALA A 44 0.41 5.91 11.33
CA ALA A 44 0.59 6.83 12.44
C ALA A 44 0.30 6.12 13.76
N GLU A 45 1.17 6.30 14.74
CA GLU A 45 0.88 5.94 16.14
C GLU A 45 0.39 7.20 16.86
N VAL A 46 -0.85 7.16 17.33
CA VAL A 46 -1.54 8.31 17.93
C VAL A 46 -1.72 8.04 19.40
N VAL A 47 -1.36 9.01 20.24
CA VAL A 47 -1.63 8.96 21.68
C VAL A 47 -3.08 9.34 21.93
N GLY A 48 -3.82 8.40 22.50
CA GLY A 48 -5.21 8.56 22.90
C GLY A 48 -5.37 9.43 24.15
N CYS A 49 -6.62 9.77 24.47
CA CYS A 49 -6.97 10.48 25.70
C CYS A 49 -7.25 9.53 26.87
N GLU A 50 -7.49 8.25 26.59
CA GLU A 50 -7.71 7.22 27.59
C GLU A 50 -6.36 6.72 28.14
N ARG A 51 -6.37 6.31 29.41
CA ARG A 51 -5.21 5.72 30.07
C ARG A 51 -5.46 4.27 30.38
N ASP A 52 -4.42 3.46 30.29
CA ASP A 52 -4.41 2.11 30.82
C ASP A 52 -4.67 2.17 32.35
N PRO A 53 -5.67 1.46 32.88
CA PRO A 53 -6.02 1.55 34.30
C PRO A 53 -4.99 0.94 35.24
N VAL A 54 -4.03 0.17 34.73
CA VAL A 54 -2.98 -0.50 35.50
C VAL A 54 -1.65 0.25 35.36
N THR A 55 -1.20 0.53 34.14
CA THR A 55 0.09 1.21 33.91
C THR A 55 -0.01 2.73 33.98
N TYR A 56 -1.23 3.29 33.94
CA TYR A 56 -1.51 4.72 33.87
C TYR A 56 -0.92 5.44 32.64
N GLU A 57 -0.37 4.69 31.67
CA GLU A 57 0.11 5.23 30.41
C GLU A 57 -1.07 5.57 29.48
N TYR A 58 -0.91 6.58 28.64
CA TYR A 58 -1.92 6.87 27.61
C TYR A 58 -1.97 5.73 26.60
N LEU A 59 -3.18 5.26 26.29
CA LEU A 59 -3.40 4.24 25.27
C LEU A 59 -2.96 4.79 23.91
N THR A 60 -2.31 3.96 23.10
CA THR A 60 -1.83 4.34 21.77
C THR A 60 -2.58 3.55 20.70
N GLU A 61 -3.03 4.24 19.66
CA GLU A 61 -3.73 3.63 18.53
C GLU A 61 -2.85 3.70 17.28
N THR A 62 -2.69 2.58 16.58
CA THR A 62 -2.02 2.57 15.27
C THR A 62 -3.05 2.72 14.16
N LEU A 63 -2.95 3.79 13.39
CA LEU A 63 -3.87 4.12 12.31
C LEU A 63 -3.19 4.00 10.94
N PHE A 64 -3.93 3.49 9.95
CA PHE A 64 -3.48 3.44 8.57
C PHE A 64 -4.43 4.19 7.65
N HIS A 65 -3.86 5.07 6.82
CA HIS A 65 -4.61 5.83 5.82
C HIS A 65 -3.96 5.70 4.45
N LEU A 66 -4.76 5.34 3.45
CA LEU A 66 -4.36 5.52 2.07
C LEU A 66 -4.45 7.02 1.72
N ARG A 67 -3.32 7.59 1.29
CA ARG A 67 -3.16 9.03 1.02
C ARG A 67 -3.08 9.38 -0.45
N HIS A 68 -2.66 8.43 -1.26
CA HIS A 68 -2.42 8.62 -2.69
C HIS A 68 -2.69 7.31 -3.43
N ALA A 69 -3.34 7.42 -4.58
CA ALA A 69 -3.45 6.37 -5.57
C ALA A 69 -3.32 7.03 -6.95
N GLU A 70 -2.46 6.48 -7.79
CA GLU A 70 -2.15 7.05 -9.09
C GLU A 70 -1.88 5.94 -10.09
N ARG A 71 -2.55 6.01 -11.22
CA ARG A 71 -2.29 5.18 -12.39
C ARG A 71 -1.35 5.96 -13.32
N ILE A 72 -0.27 5.33 -13.72
CA ILE A 72 0.71 5.87 -14.68
C ILE A 72 0.18 5.60 -16.09
N PRO A 73 0.26 6.56 -17.04
CA PRO A 73 -0.18 6.34 -18.42
C PRO A 73 0.41 5.07 -19.07
N LEU A 74 -0.40 4.41 -19.91
CA LEU A 74 0.07 3.26 -20.69
C LEU A 74 1.24 3.67 -21.59
N GLY A 75 2.22 2.77 -21.69
CA GLY A 75 3.42 2.98 -22.51
C GLY A 75 4.47 3.91 -21.87
N SER A 76 4.27 4.41 -20.64
CA SER A 76 5.31 5.15 -19.92
C SER A 76 6.56 4.28 -19.74
N PRO A 77 7.75 4.75 -20.16
CA PRO A 77 9.01 4.06 -19.94
C PRO A 77 9.31 3.85 -18.45
N TYR A 78 9.87 2.70 -18.07
CA TYR A 78 10.22 2.42 -16.66
C TYR A 78 11.08 3.49 -15.98
N PRO A 79 12.05 4.15 -16.64
CA PRO A 79 12.76 5.28 -16.03
C PRO A 79 11.84 6.43 -15.58
N GLU A 80 10.76 6.73 -16.32
CA GLU A 80 9.80 7.76 -15.92
C GLU A 80 8.99 7.33 -14.70
N ILE A 81 8.65 6.04 -14.60
CA ILE A 81 7.99 5.47 -13.42
C ILE A 81 8.91 5.59 -12.20
N VAL A 82 10.19 5.28 -12.37
CA VAL A 82 11.22 5.38 -11.32
C VAL A 82 11.36 6.81 -10.82
N GLU A 83 11.44 7.79 -11.72
CA GLU A 83 11.47 9.21 -11.35
C GLU A 83 10.19 9.63 -10.64
N ARG A 84 9.01 9.15 -11.08
CA ARG A 84 7.74 9.43 -10.39
C ARG A 84 7.71 8.87 -8.97
N VAL A 85 8.19 7.65 -8.76
CA VAL A 85 8.32 7.05 -7.41
C VAL A 85 9.29 7.85 -6.55
N LYS A 86 10.42 8.27 -7.11
CA LYS A 86 11.42 9.10 -6.42
C LYS A 86 10.87 10.46 -6.03
N GLU A 87 10.09 11.11 -6.89
CA GLU A 87 9.40 12.36 -6.56
C GLU A 87 8.46 12.17 -5.36
N ILE A 88 7.63 11.12 -5.37
CA ILE A 88 6.69 10.83 -4.28
C ILE A 88 7.46 10.54 -2.98
N ALA A 89 8.49 9.70 -3.04
CA ALA A 89 9.33 9.35 -1.91
C ALA A 89 10.14 10.53 -1.36
N GLY A 90 10.44 11.54 -2.20
CA GLY A 90 11.19 12.73 -1.83
C GLY A 90 10.36 13.91 -1.32
N ARG A 91 9.02 13.85 -1.39
CA ARG A 91 8.14 14.92 -0.91
C ARG A 91 7.98 14.86 0.61
N THR A 92 7.89 16.02 1.26
CA THR A 92 7.46 16.08 2.68
C THR A 92 5.95 15.76 2.75
N PRO A 93 5.47 14.97 3.73
CA PRO A 93 6.19 14.38 4.89
C PRO A 93 6.78 12.97 4.65
N VAL A 94 6.77 12.47 3.41
CA VAL A 94 7.20 11.11 3.04
C VAL A 94 8.72 10.93 3.12
N ALA A 95 9.48 11.96 2.74
CA ALA A 95 10.93 11.96 2.68
C ALA A 95 11.60 11.49 3.97
N GLY A 96 12.43 10.46 3.86
CA GLY A 96 13.17 9.87 5.00
C GLY A 96 12.35 8.91 5.88
N TRP A 97 11.05 8.79 5.65
CA TRP A 97 10.13 7.97 6.48
C TRP A 97 9.40 6.89 5.69
N ALA A 98 9.72 6.75 4.40
CA ALA A 98 9.09 5.82 3.48
C ALA A 98 9.81 4.48 3.34
N LYS A 99 9.09 3.49 2.82
CA LYS A 99 9.60 2.26 2.20
C LYS A 99 8.87 2.09 0.86
N VAL A 100 9.59 1.71 -0.19
CA VAL A 100 9.01 1.40 -1.50
C VAL A 100 8.87 -0.11 -1.61
N ILE A 101 7.65 -0.60 -1.82
CA ILE A 101 7.33 -2.00 -2.06
C ILE A 101 6.98 -2.11 -3.53
N VAL A 102 7.80 -2.81 -4.29
CA VAL A 102 7.62 -2.92 -5.75
C VAL A 102 7.33 -4.36 -6.14
N ASP A 103 6.39 -4.54 -7.05
CA ASP A 103 6.22 -5.82 -7.71
C ASP A 103 7.47 -6.14 -8.56
N ALA A 104 8.08 -7.27 -8.27
CA ALA A 104 9.24 -7.80 -8.95
C ALA A 104 8.87 -8.99 -9.88
N THR A 105 7.58 -9.26 -10.10
CA THR A 105 7.16 -10.28 -11.07
C THR A 105 7.43 -9.88 -12.51
N GLY A 106 7.68 -10.89 -13.36
CA GLY A 106 7.88 -10.70 -14.80
C GLY A 106 8.97 -9.67 -15.11
N VAL A 107 8.55 -8.50 -15.57
CA VAL A 107 9.39 -7.35 -15.96
C VAL A 107 9.88 -6.50 -14.78
N GLY A 108 9.45 -6.80 -13.55
CA GLY A 108 9.71 -5.97 -12.37
C GLY A 108 11.15 -6.00 -11.88
N ALA A 109 11.89 -7.09 -12.09
CA ALA A 109 13.28 -7.21 -11.63
C ALA A 109 14.22 -6.13 -12.20
N PRO A 110 14.23 -5.84 -13.51
CA PRO A 110 14.96 -4.68 -14.05
C PRO A 110 14.57 -3.34 -13.43
N VAL A 111 13.28 -3.13 -13.13
CA VAL A 111 12.79 -1.87 -12.55
C VAL A 111 13.21 -1.73 -11.09
N VAL A 112 13.29 -2.83 -10.35
CA VAL A 112 13.88 -2.87 -9.00
C VAL A 112 15.32 -2.36 -9.03
N ASP A 113 16.11 -2.79 -10.02
CA ASP A 113 17.50 -2.34 -10.16
C ASP A 113 17.59 -0.85 -10.50
N LEU A 114 16.69 -0.34 -11.35
CA LEU A 114 16.58 1.09 -11.62
C LEU A 114 16.22 1.89 -10.35
N LEU A 115 15.23 1.44 -9.57
CA LEU A 115 14.86 2.07 -8.29
C LEU A 115 16.03 2.08 -7.31
N LYS A 116 16.78 0.98 -7.19
CA LYS A 116 17.97 0.91 -6.33
C LYS A 116 19.07 1.89 -6.77
N ARG A 117 19.22 2.12 -8.07
CA ARG A 117 20.21 3.06 -8.64
C ARG A 117 19.75 4.52 -8.64
N ALA A 118 18.45 4.78 -8.53
CA ALA A 118 17.89 6.14 -8.62
C ALA A 118 18.18 7.05 -7.41
N GLY A 119 18.85 6.53 -6.37
CA GLY A 119 19.29 7.31 -5.21
C GLY A 119 18.15 7.65 -4.23
N LEU A 120 17.15 6.77 -4.10
CA LEU A 120 16.08 6.94 -3.13
C LEU A 120 16.66 6.92 -1.70
N LYS A 121 16.24 7.86 -0.86
CA LYS A 121 16.63 7.93 0.56
C LYS A 121 15.82 6.95 1.45
N CYS A 122 15.24 5.92 0.85
CA CYS A 122 14.39 4.95 1.51
C CYS A 122 14.65 3.54 0.97
N PRO A 123 14.42 2.48 1.78
CA PRO A 123 14.56 1.11 1.32
C PRO A 123 13.60 0.77 0.17
N VAL A 124 14.11 0.00 -0.80
CA VAL A 124 13.32 -0.62 -1.87
C VAL A 124 13.18 -2.11 -1.54
N ILE A 125 11.94 -2.58 -1.44
CA ILE A 125 11.57 -3.93 -1.03
C ILE A 125 10.92 -4.62 -2.24
N PRO A 126 11.66 -5.51 -2.95
CA PRO A 126 11.09 -6.28 -4.04
C PRO A 126 10.19 -7.40 -3.51
N VAL A 127 9.01 -7.55 -4.11
CA VAL A 127 8.04 -8.61 -3.85
C VAL A 127 7.73 -9.33 -5.15
N VAL A 128 8.01 -10.63 -5.22
CA VAL A 128 7.63 -11.50 -6.32
C VAL A 128 6.27 -12.12 -5.99
N ILE A 129 5.23 -11.68 -6.68
CA ILE A 129 3.89 -12.24 -6.57
C ILE A 129 3.85 -13.63 -7.22
N THR A 130 3.27 -14.61 -6.52
CA THR A 130 3.14 -15.99 -7.04
C THR A 130 1.68 -16.42 -7.15
N SER A 131 1.42 -17.38 -8.03
CA SER A 131 0.09 -17.99 -8.21
C SER A 131 -0.19 -19.15 -7.23
N GLY A 132 0.74 -19.47 -6.31
CA GLY A 132 0.74 -20.73 -5.54
C GLY A 132 1.31 -20.66 -4.11
N ASP A 133 2.54 -21.17 -3.94
CA ASP A 133 3.22 -21.63 -2.70
C ASP A 133 3.20 -20.72 -1.46
N MET A 134 3.55 -21.29 -0.31
CA MET A 134 3.72 -20.59 0.98
C MET A 134 4.68 -19.39 0.87
N GLU A 135 4.41 -18.33 1.62
CA GLU A 135 5.27 -17.14 1.68
C GLU A 135 6.72 -17.54 2.01
N SER A 136 7.68 -17.01 1.24
CA SER A 136 9.11 -17.24 1.49
C SER A 136 9.92 -15.97 1.26
N SER A 137 10.98 -15.81 2.05
CA SER A 137 11.98 -14.76 1.85
C SER A 137 13.32 -15.38 1.52
N ASN A 138 13.97 -14.90 0.47
CA ASN A 138 15.40 -15.11 0.26
C ASN A 138 16.13 -13.78 0.49
N GLY A 139 17.45 -13.79 0.69
CA GLY A 139 18.23 -12.56 0.94
C GLY A 139 18.11 -11.47 -0.15
N SER A 140 17.43 -11.75 -1.26
CA SER A 140 17.20 -10.84 -2.39
C SER A 140 15.75 -10.32 -2.53
N GLY A 141 14.77 -10.83 -1.78
CA GLY A 141 13.38 -10.37 -1.85
C GLY A 141 12.35 -11.26 -1.15
N TYR A 142 11.08 -10.91 -1.30
CA TYR A 142 9.94 -11.67 -0.77
C TYR A 142 9.18 -12.35 -1.89
N ARG A 143 8.62 -13.53 -1.64
CA ARG A 143 7.67 -14.22 -2.52
C ARG A 143 6.35 -14.32 -1.79
N VAL A 144 5.29 -13.74 -2.36
CA VAL A 144 3.98 -13.63 -1.69
C VAL A 144 2.87 -14.05 -2.65
N PRO A 145 1.99 -14.98 -2.28
CA PRO A 145 0.85 -15.34 -3.12
C PRO A 145 -0.09 -14.16 -3.36
N LYS A 146 -0.60 -14.02 -4.59
CA LYS A 146 -1.61 -12.99 -4.91
C LYS A 146 -2.83 -13.10 -3.98
N ARG A 147 -3.26 -14.33 -3.66
CA ARG A 147 -4.40 -14.58 -2.77
C ARG A 147 -4.17 -14.00 -1.36
N ASP A 148 -2.94 -14.07 -0.85
CA ASP A 148 -2.61 -13.63 0.51
C ASP A 148 -2.58 -12.10 0.58
N LEU A 149 -2.06 -11.44 -0.47
CA LEU A 149 -2.12 -9.99 -0.64
C LEU A 149 -3.58 -9.50 -0.65
N MET A 150 -4.44 -10.14 -1.46
CA MET A 150 -5.85 -9.77 -1.57
C MET A 150 -6.62 -10.04 -0.26
N ALA A 151 -6.42 -11.21 0.35
CA ALA A 151 -7.05 -11.58 1.62
C ALA A 151 -6.62 -10.63 2.75
N GLY A 152 -5.33 -10.29 2.84
CA GLY A 152 -4.82 -9.33 3.81
C GLY A 152 -5.48 -7.96 3.68
N LEU A 153 -5.69 -7.49 2.44
CA LEU A 153 -6.39 -6.25 2.16
C LEU A 153 -7.89 -6.32 2.52
N GLN A 154 -8.56 -7.44 2.22
CA GLN A 154 -9.96 -7.66 2.59
C GLN A 154 -10.15 -7.61 4.11
N VAL A 155 -9.28 -8.29 4.87
CA VAL A 155 -9.27 -8.26 6.34
C VAL A 155 -9.03 -6.83 6.85
N ALA A 156 -8.16 -6.06 6.18
CA ALA A 156 -7.89 -4.67 6.54
C ALA A 156 -9.16 -3.82 6.49
N PHE A 157 -9.95 -3.95 5.43
CA PHE A 157 -11.20 -3.20 5.28
C PHE A 157 -12.30 -3.70 6.21
N GLN A 158 -12.47 -5.02 6.36
CA GLN A 158 -13.46 -5.60 7.27
C GLN A 158 -13.24 -5.16 8.72
N LYS A 159 -11.97 -5.16 9.17
CA LYS A 159 -11.58 -4.73 10.51
C LYS A 159 -11.41 -3.21 10.63
N LYS A 160 -11.72 -2.44 9.58
CA LYS A 160 -11.55 -0.97 9.51
C LYS A 160 -10.13 -0.49 9.85
N ARG A 161 -9.13 -1.34 9.61
CA ARG A 161 -7.70 -1.10 9.88
C ARG A 161 -7.08 -0.15 8.88
N LEU A 162 -7.52 -0.23 7.61
CA LEU A 162 -7.10 0.66 6.54
C LEU A 162 -8.26 1.59 6.16
N ARG A 163 -8.02 2.90 6.21
CA ARG A 163 -9.00 3.93 5.85
C ARG A 163 -8.58 4.65 4.56
N LEU A 164 -9.56 5.05 3.75
CA LEU A 164 -9.32 5.83 2.54
C LEU A 164 -9.45 7.32 2.86
N ALA A 165 -8.44 8.14 2.56
CA ALA A 165 -8.52 9.57 2.80
C ALA A 165 -9.51 10.24 1.85
N ARG A 166 -10.44 11.05 2.38
CA ARG A 166 -11.47 11.71 1.56
C ARG A 166 -10.85 12.69 0.56
N GLY A 167 -11.24 12.56 -0.71
CA GLY A 167 -10.80 13.43 -1.80
C GLY A 167 -9.32 13.28 -2.16
N MET A 168 -8.71 12.13 -1.83
CA MET A 168 -7.39 11.78 -2.36
C MET A 168 -7.44 11.58 -3.88
N ARG A 169 -6.33 11.85 -4.57
CA ARG A 169 -6.19 11.54 -5.99
C ARG A 169 -6.38 10.04 -6.21
N GLY A 170 -7.08 9.67 -7.28
CA GLY A 170 -7.32 8.27 -7.66
C GLY A 170 -8.34 7.52 -6.80
N LEU A 171 -9.06 8.18 -5.89
CA LEU A 171 -10.03 7.53 -5.01
C LEU A 171 -11.13 6.80 -5.78
N ASP A 172 -11.76 7.47 -6.75
CA ASP A 172 -12.90 6.90 -7.47
C ASP A 172 -12.48 5.67 -8.28
N ALA A 173 -11.37 5.76 -9.01
CA ALA A 173 -10.81 4.65 -9.77
C ALA A 173 -10.49 3.44 -8.87
N LEU A 174 -9.86 3.68 -7.71
CA LEU A 174 -9.56 2.63 -6.75
C LEU A 174 -10.83 2.00 -6.16
N VAL A 175 -11.86 2.80 -5.85
CA VAL A 175 -13.12 2.30 -5.31
C VAL A 175 -13.83 1.38 -6.32
N GLU A 176 -13.80 1.72 -7.61
CA GLU A 176 -14.33 0.86 -8.67
C GLU A 176 -13.57 -0.47 -8.76
N GLU A 177 -12.24 -0.45 -8.72
CA GLU A 177 -11.45 -1.70 -8.70
C GLU A 177 -11.71 -2.54 -7.45
N LEU A 178 -11.79 -1.92 -6.26
CA LEU A 178 -12.10 -2.62 -5.01
C LEU A 178 -13.48 -3.29 -5.04
N ARG A 179 -14.46 -2.64 -5.69
CA ARG A 179 -15.80 -3.23 -5.92
C ARG A 179 -15.72 -4.43 -6.85
N ALA A 180 -15.00 -4.30 -7.97
CA ALA A 180 -14.81 -5.39 -8.92
C ALA A 180 -14.09 -6.60 -8.28
N MET A 181 -13.04 -6.36 -7.50
CA MET A 181 -12.32 -7.39 -6.74
C MET A 181 -13.26 -8.15 -5.80
N ARG A 182 -14.12 -7.44 -5.04
CA ARG A 182 -15.07 -8.08 -4.11
C ARG A 182 -16.01 -9.06 -4.81
N VAL A 183 -16.45 -8.73 -6.03
CA VAL A 183 -17.30 -9.61 -6.84
C VAL A 183 -16.54 -10.89 -7.23
N ARG A 184 -15.29 -10.77 -7.69
CA ARG A 184 -14.47 -11.93 -8.12
C ARG A 184 -14.14 -12.91 -7.00
N MET A 185 -14.00 -12.43 -5.76
CA MET A 185 -13.68 -13.26 -4.59
C MET A 185 -14.92 -13.92 -3.95
N SER A 186 -16.13 -13.67 -4.46
CA SER A 186 -17.35 -14.33 -3.96
C SER A 186 -17.49 -15.75 -4.53
N PRO A 187 -18.11 -16.69 -3.79
CA PRO A 187 -18.35 -18.06 -4.28
C PRO A 187 -19.07 -18.12 -5.63
N GLU A 188 -20.04 -17.22 -5.87
CA GLU A 188 -20.76 -17.13 -7.15
C GLU A 188 -19.97 -16.40 -8.25
N GLY A 189 -18.96 -15.61 -7.89
CA GLY A 189 -18.13 -14.82 -8.80
C GLY A 189 -16.97 -15.60 -9.41
N TYR A 190 -16.44 -16.61 -8.71
CA TYR A 190 -15.39 -17.50 -9.21
C TYR A 190 -15.81 -18.26 -10.48
N GLU A 191 -17.09 -18.63 -10.61
CA GLU A 191 -17.60 -19.34 -11.80
C GLU A 191 -17.88 -18.41 -13.00
N ARG A 192 -18.02 -17.09 -12.81
CA ARG A 192 -18.51 -16.17 -13.86
C ARG A 192 -17.43 -15.40 -14.62
N PHE A 193 -16.18 -15.40 -14.16
CA PHE A 193 -15.14 -14.56 -14.73
C PHE A 193 -14.07 -15.36 -15.48
N SER A 194 -14.40 -15.78 -16.70
CA SER A 194 -13.46 -16.30 -17.71
C SER A 194 -13.35 -15.36 -18.94
N GLY A 195 -13.48 -14.05 -18.74
CA GLY A 195 -13.42 -13.10 -19.85
C GLY A 195 -13.26 -11.64 -19.42
N GLY A 196 -12.12 -11.05 -19.79
CA GLY A 196 -11.97 -9.64 -20.21
C GLY A 196 -12.24 -8.51 -19.21
N GLY A 197 -11.17 -7.79 -18.84
CA GLY A 197 -11.22 -6.34 -18.72
C GLY A 197 -11.72 -5.74 -17.40
N THR A 198 -10.95 -5.88 -16.33
CA THR A 198 -10.91 -4.79 -15.33
C THR A 198 -9.51 -4.80 -14.73
N HIS A 199 -8.81 -3.69 -14.94
CA HIS A 199 -7.51 -3.37 -14.34
C HIS A 199 -7.58 -3.54 -12.83
N ASP A 200 -6.64 -4.30 -12.24
CA ASP A 200 -6.52 -4.54 -10.79
C ASP A 200 -5.28 -3.84 -10.22
N ASP A 201 -4.60 -3.04 -11.04
CA ASP A 201 -3.27 -2.48 -10.77
C ASP A 201 -3.27 -1.56 -9.53
N LEU A 202 -4.29 -0.73 -9.33
CA LEU A 202 -4.37 0.11 -8.12
C LEU A 202 -4.59 -0.73 -6.86
N VAL A 203 -5.44 -1.77 -6.95
CA VAL A 203 -5.68 -2.71 -5.84
C VAL A 203 -4.43 -3.53 -5.52
N LEU A 204 -3.69 -3.97 -6.54
CA LEU A 204 -2.47 -4.74 -6.34
C LEU A 204 -1.36 -3.90 -5.73
N SER A 205 -1.16 -2.69 -6.24
CA SER A 205 -0.28 -1.67 -5.65
C SER A 205 -0.64 -1.42 -4.18
N LEU A 206 -1.93 -1.25 -3.88
CA LEU A 206 -2.41 -1.06 -2.50
C LEU A 206 -2.12 -2.26 -1.61
N ALA A 207 -2.34 -3.47 -2.12
CA ALA A 207 -2.13 -4.71 -1.38
C ALA A 207 -0.66 -4.92 -1.03
N LEU A 208 0.27 -4.58 -1.94
CA LEU A 208 1.72 -4.59 -1.68
C LEU A 208 2.11 -3.64 -0.55
N ALA A 209 1.62 -2.38 -0.60
CA ALA A 209 1.86 -1.40 0.45
C ALA A 209 1.31 -1.90 1.81
N TRP A 210 0.08 -2.43 1.81
CA TRP A 210 -0.59 -2.93 3.00
C TRP A 210 0.09 -4.16 3.60
N TRP A 211 0.54 -5.11 2.77
CA TRP A 211 1.25 -6.31 3.23
C TRP A 211 2.48 -5.92 4.05
N ARG A 212 3.29 -4.97 3.57
CA ARG A 212 4.45 -4.52 4.35
C ARG A 212 4.05 -3.74 5.60
N ALA A 213 3.06 -2.84 5.47
CA ALA A 213 2.61 -1.98 6.56
C ALA A 213 2.02 -2.78 7.74
N SER A 214 1.23 -3.81 7.44
CA SER A 214 0.58 -4.66 8.44
C SER A 214 1.57 -5.54 9.20
N ARG A 215 2.57 -6.12 8.50
CA ARG A 215 3.65 -6.89 9.13
C ARG A 215 4.43 -6.08 10.17
N GLU A 216 4.75 -4.83 9.85
CA GLU A 216 5.50 -3.96 10.77
C GLU A 216 4.69 -3.44 11.96
N ALA A 217 3.36 -3.57 11.92
CA ALA A 217 2.50 -3.32 13.07
C ALA A 217 2.15 -4.59 13.85
N GLY A 218 2.79 -5.72 13.53
CA GLY A 218 2.52 -7.01 14.19
C GLY A 218 1.17 -7.61 13.80
N TRP A 219 0.58 -7.17 12.68
CA TRP A 219 -0.69 -7.70 12.14
C TRP A 219 -0.48 -8.62 10.94
N GLY A 220 0.76 -9.06 10.71
CA GLY A 220 1.08 -10.05 9.69
C GLY A 220 0.26 -11.32 9.92
N CYS A 221 -0.18 -11.91 8.81
CA CYS A 221 -0.83 -13.22 8.78
C CYS A 221 0.14 -14.31 9.20
#